data_AF-A0A6A5QAS5-F1
#
_entry.id   AF-A0A6A5QAS5-F1
#
_cell.length_a   1.000
_cell.length_b   1.000
_cell.length_c   1.000
_cell.angle_alpha   90.00
_cell.angle_beta   90.00
_cell.angle_gamma   90.00
#
_symmetry.space_group_name_H-M   'P 1'
#
loop_
_entity.id
_entity.type
_entity.pdbx_description
1 polymer ?
#
loop_
_entity_poly.entity_id
_entity_poly.type
_entity_poly.pdbx_seq_one_letter_code
_entity_poly.pdbx_strand_id
1 'polypeptide(L)'
;MAAVHILDNYYLAITFLITVAYQLFFFAIAFSLKFDKLTDFAGGTNFVLLAILTLACSANRDQARNVVASVFIMAWAARLSGFLLFRIIKTGKDDRFDDKRDKFWSFLGFWVFQMFWVWICSLPVTLLNSPNVTQFTQPGFGTGCDIAGIILFAIGFIMEAVSDVQKYRFRTAHGSDGAVCDVGFFAWTRHPNYFGEIMVQFGIFTIAVAPAANNYVAGGAYAALYASILGPFFLTSLLMFLSGLPLQERPGAKKRYEKGSNWPAYERYLHRTSILIPFPPQIYEKLPVFLKRTIFLEFPMYVFDPAKHADQSKVQARLAEEGEAARPSEEQGLRT
;
A
#
# COMPACT_ATOMS: atom_id res chain seq x y z
N MET A 1 -25.43 14.64 22.27
CA MET A 1 -26.25 14.97 21.07
C MET A 1 -26.68 13.66 20.41
N ALA A 2 -27.86 13.59 19.81
CA ALA A 2 -28.35 12.36 19.17
C ALA A 2 -27.57 12.03 17.89
N ALA A 3 -27.38 10.74 17.59
CA ALA A 3 -26.78 10.29 16.33
C ALA A 3 -27.73 10.64 15.18
N VAL A 4 -27.17 11.08 14.04
CA VAL A 4 -28.00 11.44 12.87
C VAL A 4 -28.26 10.18 12.05
N HIS A 5 -29.49 9.66 12.07
CA HIS A 5 -29.89 8.66 11.08
C HIS A 5 -29.93 9.30 9.69
N ILE A 6 -29.29 8.68 8.70
CA ILE A 6 -29.28 9.17 7.31
C ILE A 6 -30.02 8.19 6.41
N LEU A 7 -29.34 7.14 5.93
CA LEU A 7 -29.91 6.10 5.05
C LEU A 7 -29.95 4.72 5.72
N ASP A 8 -29.01 4.45 6.63
CA ASP A 8 -28.93 3.23 7.42
C ASP A 8 -28.20 3.51 8.75
N ASN A 9 -28.43 2.65 9.75
CA ASN A 9 -27.84 2.79 11.09
C ASN A 9 -26.35 2.39 11.19
N TYR A 10 -25.73 1.96 10.09
CA TYR A 10 -24.31 1.63 10.00
C TYR A 10 -23.50 2.64 9.17
N TYR A 11 -24.16 3.64 8.59
CA TYR A 11 -23.59 4.57 7.61
C TYR A 11 -23.00 3.91 6.34
N LEU A 12 -23.34 2.65 6.06
CA LEU A 12 -22.77 1.90 4.94
C LEU A 12 -23.27 2.44 3.60
N ALA A 13 -24.57 2.68 3.46
CA ALA A 13 -25.18 3.13 2.22
C ALA A 13 -24.72 4.55 1.86
N ILE A 14 -24.74 5.46 2.84
CA ILE A 14 -24.34 6.86 2.60
C ILE A 14 -22.86 6.96 2.25
N THR A 15 -21.98 6.25 2.95
CA THR A 15 -20.53 6.27 2.65
C THR A 15 -20.25 5.62 1.29
N PHE A 16 -20.97 4.56 0.92
CA PHE A 16 -20.84 3.95 -0.40
C PHE A 16 -21.28 4.88 -1.52
N LEU A 17 -22.46 5.50 -1.40
CA LEU A 17 -22.99 6.42 -2.42
C LEU A 17 -22.08 7.65 -2.59
N ILE A 18 -21.57 8.22 -1.49
CA ILE A 18 -20.60 9.31 -1.55
C ILE A 18 -19.31 8.85 -2.22
N THR A 19 -18.82 7.65 -1.89
CA THR A 19 -17.63 7.08 -2.53
C THR A 19 -17.82 6.96 -4.03
N VAL A 20 -18.95 6.40 -4.47
CA VAL A 20 -19.29 6.24 -5.90
C VAL A 20 -19.37 7.60 -6.59
N ALA A 21 -20.14 8.54 -6.04
CA ALA A 21 -20.30 9.87 -6.63
C ALA A 21 -18.97 10.62 -6.73
N TYR A 22 -18.17 10.60 -5.65
CA TYR A 22 -16.88 11.25 -5.58
C TYR A 22 -15.88 10.65 -6.58
N GLN A 23 -15.76 9.33 -6.61
CA GLN A 23 -14.83 8.64 -7.51
C GLN A 23 -15.26 8.80 -8.98
N LEU A 24 -16.56 8.80 -9.29
CA LEU A 24 -17.04 9.04 -10.66
C LEU A 24 -16.84 10.49 -11.10
N PHE A 25 -16.99 11.46 -10.19
CA PHE A 25 -16.67 12.86 -10.47
C PHE A 25 -15.19 13.04 -10.84
N PHE A 26 -14.29 12.50 -10.03
CA PHE A 26 -12.85 12.57 -10.30
C PHE A 26 -12.45 11.73 -11.53
N PHE A 27 -13.10 10.60 -11.78
CA PHE A 27 -12.93 9.83 -13.01
C PHE A 27 -13.29 10.64 -14.25
N ALA A 28 -14.43 11.36 -14.24
CA ALA A 28 -14.85 12.18 -15.37
C ALA A 28 -13.78 13.25 -15.69
N ILE A 29 -13.27 13.94 -14.66
CA ILE A 29 -12.18 14.91 -14.82
C ILE A 29 -10.91 14.25 -15.36
N ALA A 30 -10.46 13.16 -14.74
CA ALA A 30 -9.22 12.48 -15.10
C ALA A 30 -9.27 11.90 -16.53
N PHE A 31 -10.42 11.36 -16.95
CA PHE A 31 -10.61 10.82 -18.29
C PHE A 31 -10.69 11.91 -19.35
N SER A 32 -11.46 12.99 -19.10
CA SER A 32 -11.59 14.13 -20.02
C SER A 32 -10.29 14.91 -20.19
N LEU A 33 -9.53 15.12 -19.12
CA LEU A 33 -8.28 15.89 -19.15
C LEU A 33 -7.02 15.02 -19.34
N LYS A 34 -7.18 13.70 -19.48
CA LYS A 34 -6.07 12.72 -19.55
C LYS A 34 -5.06 12.88 -18.40
N PHE A 35 -5.58 13.25 -17.24
CA PHE A 35 -4.82 13.66 -16.06
C PHE A 35 -4.84 12.54 -15.00
N ASP A 36 -3.95 11.57 -15.18
CA ASP A 36 -3.72 10.41 -14.29
C ASP A 36 -3.18 10.79 -12.91
N LYS A 37 -2.56 11.97 -12.77
CA LYS A 37 -2.02 12.47 -11.49
C LYS A 37 -3.06 12.64 -10.39
N LEU A 38 -4.34 12.67 -10.77
CA LEU A 38 -5.48 12.89 -9.88
C LEU A 38 -5.95 11.61 -9.16
N THR A 39 -5.58 10.43 -9.65
CA THR A 39 -6.14 9.15 -9.15
C THR A 39 -5.82 8.92 -7.68
N ASP A 40 -4.54 9.04 -7.32
CA ASP A 40 -4.06 8.80 -5.96
C ASP A 40 -4.56 9.90 -4.99
N PHE A 41 -4.72 11.13 -5.50
CA PHE A 41 -5.32 12.25 -4.76
C PHE A 41 -6.79 12.00 -4.45
N ALA A 42 -7.57 11.57 -5.45
CA ALA A 42 -8.99 11.25 -5.27
C ALA A 42 -9.19 10.10 -4.29
N GLY A 43 -8.33 9.06 -4.34
CA GLY A 43 -8.34 7.97 -3.37
C GLY A 43 -8.16 8.45 -1.93
N GLY A 44 -7.06 9.15 -1.62
CA GLY A 44 -6.77 9.58 -0.25
C GLY A 44 -7.71 10.65 0.30
N THR A 45 -8.14 11.60 -0.53
CA THR A 45 -9.10 12.63 -0.09
C THR A 45 -10.49 12.06 0.19
N ASN A 46 -10.89 10.99 -0.49
CA ASN A 46 -12.15 10.30 -0.21
C ASN A 46 -12.14 9.64 1.17
N PHE A 47 -11.04 8.97 1.57
CA PHE A 47 -10.88 8.48 2.95
C PHE A 47 -11.05 9.58 3.99
N VAL A 48 -10.43 10.75 3.75
CA VAL A 48 -10.55 11.91 4.64
C VAL A 48 -12.00 12.38 4.72
N LEU A 49 -12.68 12.49 3.58
CA LEU A 49 -14.09 12.88 3.50
C LEU A 49 -15.00 11.93 4.29
N LEU A 50 -14.84 10.62 4.11
CA LEU A 50 -15.64 9.62 4.84
C LEU A 50 -15.40 9.69 6.37
N ALA A 51 -14.15 9.88 6.79
CA ALA A 51 -13.80 9.99 8.21
C ALA A 51 -14.41 11.25 8.86
N ILE A 52 -14.35 12.40 8.16
CA ILE A 52 -14.97 13.66 8.61
C ILE A 52 -16.48 13.49 8.69
N LEU A 53 -17.10 12.98 7.63
CA LEU A 53 -18.55 12.82 7.55
C LEU A 53 -19.08 11.91 8.67
N THR A 54 -18.51 10.71 8.79
CA THR A 54 -18.99 9.73 9.77
C THR A 54 -18.80 10.23 11.20
N LEU A 55 -17.68 10.88 11.51
CA LEU A 55 -17.45 11.49 12.82
C LEU A 55 -18.42 12.64 13.09
N ALA A 56 -18.61 13.54 12.12
CA ALA A 56 -19.51 14.69 12.25
C ALA A 56 -20.97 14.28 12.50
N CYS A 57 -21.41 13.16 11.91
CA CYS A 57 -22.74 12.61 12.11
C CYS A 57 -22.87 11.74 13.37
N SER A 58 -21.75 11.35 14.01
CA SER A 58 -21.74 10.47 15.17
C SER A 58 -22.31 11.14 16.43
N ALA A 59 -22.98 10.35 17.29
CA ALA A 59 -23.34 10.79 18.65
C ALA A 59 -22.10 10.95 19.55
N ASN A 60 -21.08 10.14 19.30
CA ASN A 60 -19.85 10.05 20.10
C ASN A 60 -18.70 10.88 19.49
N ARG A 61 -19.03 11.96 18.79
CA ARG A 61 -18.04 12.81 18.08
C ARG A 61 -17.02 13.49 19.00
N ASP A 62 -17.36 13.61 20.28
CA ASP A 62 -16.54 14.15 21.36
C ASP A 62 -15.76 13.07 22.12
N GLN A 63 -16.02 11.79 21.85
CA GLN A 63 -15.32 10.68 22.50
C GLN A 63 -13.93 10.48 21.89
N ALA A 64 -12.92 10.35 22.74
CA ALA A 64 -11.52 10.27 22.34
C ALA A 64 -11.26 9.12 21.34
N ARG A 65 -11.88 7.94 21.51
CA ARG A 65 -11.71 6.79 20.61
C ARG A 65 -12.14 7.11 19.17
N ASN A 66 -13.34 7.68 19.00
CA ASN A 66 -13.91 8.05 17.71
C ASN A 66 -13.04 9.11 17.02
N VAL A 67 -12.62 10.14 17.77
CA VAL A 67 -11.74 11.18 17.26
C VAL A 67 -10.38 10.61 16.84
N VAL A 68 -9.73 9.81 17.68
CA VAL A 68 -8.40 9.23 17.39
C VAL A 68 -8.45 8.32 16.17
N ALA A 69 -9.43 7.41 16.09
CA ALA A 69 -9.56 6.51 14.94
C ALA A 69 -9.79 7.28 13.62
N SER A 70 -10.65 8.30 13.64
CA SER A 70 -10.87 9.18 12.49
C SER A 70 -9.63 10.00 12.13
N VAL A 71 -8.91 10.55 13.12
CA VAL A 71 -7.67 11.29 12.88
C VAL A 71 -6.59 10.40 12.29
N PHE A 72 -6.49 9.15 12.74
CA PHE A 72 -5.49 8.20 12.23
C PHE A 72 -5.71 7.86 10.77
N ILE A 73 -6.95 7.53 10.37
CA ILE A 73 -7.23 7.26 8.95
C ILE A 73 -7.05 8.52 8.10
N MET A 74 -7.42 9.71 8.61
CA MET A 74 -7.19 10.99 7.92
C MET A 74 -5.70 11.29 7.74
N ALA A 75 -4.90 11.13 8.79
CA ALA A 75 -3.46 11.39 8.77
C ALA A 75 -2.75 10.43 7.81
N TRP A 76 -3.08 9.14 7.87
CA TRP A 76 -2.55 8.14 6.94
C TRP A 76 -2.93 8.47 5.49
N ALA A 77 -4.20 8.73 5.21
CA ALA A 77 -4.67 9.00 3.86
C ALA A 77 -4.13 10.30 3.27
N ALA A 78 -4.07 11.38 4.07
CA ALA A 78 -3.49 12.66 3.67
C ALA A 78 -1.99 12.52 3.37
N ARG A 79 -1.25 11.78 4.20
CA ARG A 79 0.16 11.51 3.94
C ARG A 79 0.37 10.62 2.71
N LEU A 80 -0.48 9.60 2.50
CA LEU A 80 -0.38 8.70 1.33
C LEU A 80 -0.57 9.46 0.04
N SER A 81 -1.73 10.11 -0.08
CA SER A 81 -2.08 10.89 -1.25
C SER A 81 -1.11 12.05 -1.46
N GLY A 82 -0.71 12.75 -0.39
CA GLY A 82 0.25 13.85 -0.47
C GLY A 82 1.62 13.40 -0.98
N PHE A 83 2.16 12.30 -0.47
CA PHE A 83 3.44 11.78 -0.94
C PHE A 83 3.37 11.25 -2.37
N LEU A 84 2.32 10.51 -2.72
CA LEU A 84 2.11 10.01 -4.09
C LEU A 84 1.95 11.16 -5.08
N LEU A 85 1.17 12.18 -4.72
CA LEU A 85 0.99 13.40 -5.52
C LEU A 85 2.31 14.17 -5.69
N PHE A 86 3.06 14.36 -4.61
CA PHE A 86 4.40 14.97 -4.67
C PHE A 86 5.32 14.19 -5.62
N ARG A 87 5.36 12.86 -5.48
CA ARG A 87 6.21 11.98 -6.29
C ARG A 87 5.85 12.06 -7.76
N ILE A 88 4.56 12.00 -8.10
CA ILE A 88 4.13 12.05 -9.51
C ILE A 88 4.38 13.42 -10.15
N ILE A 89 4.22 14.52 -9.39
CA ILE A 89 4.55 15.86 -9.87
C ILE A 89 6.05 15.98 -10.17
N LYS A 90 6.91 15.38 -9.33
CA LYS A 90 8.36 15.40 -9.52
C LYS A 90 8.86 14.44 -10.61
N THR A 91 8.31 13.24 -10.71
CA THR A 91 8.71 12.25 -11.73
C THR A 91 8.07 12.54 -13.10
N GLY A 92 6.94 13.22 -13.14
CA GLY A 92 6.26 13.64 -14.36
C GLY A 92 5.31 12.60 -14.97
N LYS A 93 5.53 11.30 -14.73
CA LYS A 93 4.78 10.19 -15.34
C LYS A 93 4.47 9.05 -14.36
N ASP A 94 3.29 8.43 -14.52
CA ASP A 94 2.90 7.19 -13.82
C ASP A 94 2.79 6.04 -14.83
N ASP A 95 3.79 5.17 -14.84
CA ASP A 95 3.86 4.01 -15.75
C ASP A 95 2.67 3.05 -15.57
N ARG A 96 1.94 3.10 -14.44
CA ARG A 96 0.77 2.22 -14.19
C ARG A 96 -0.40 2.47 -15.15
N PHE A 97 -0.47 3.65 -15.74
CA PHE A 97 -1.61 4.08 -16.57
C PHE A 97 -1.30 4.17 -18.06
N ASP A 98 -0.07 3.88 -18.48
CA ASP A 98 0.36 3.99 -19.89
C ASP A 98 -0.58 3.23 -20.84
N ASP A 99 -0.93 1.98 -20.50
CA ASP A 99 -1.77 1.15 -21.37
C ASP A 99 -3.29 1.28 -21.12
N LYS A 100 -3.67 2.11 -20.14
CA LYS A 100 -5.06 2.19 -19.63
C LYS A 100 -5.72 3.55 -19.85
N ARG A 101 -4.96 4.65 -19.86
CA ARG A 101 -5.47 6.04 -19.89
C ARG A 101 -6.39 6.32 -21.09
N ASP A 102 -6.17 5.62 -22.20
CA ASP A 102 -6.96 5.80 -23.42
C ASP A 102 -8.13 4.83 -23.56
N LYS A 103 -8.21 3.82 -22.68
CA LYS A 103 -9.24 2.79 -22.73
C LYS A 103 -10.27 3.05 -21.64
N PHE A 104 -11.42 3.60 -22.02
CA PHE A 104 -12.51 3.97 -21.10
C PHE A 104 -12.82 2.85 -20.09
N TRP A 105 -13.09 1.63 -20.56
CA TRP A 105 -13.47 0.51 -19.69
C TRP A 105 -12.35 0.03 -18.77
N SER A 106 -11.10 0.02 -19.26
CA SER A 106 -9.95 -0.35 -18.43
C SER A 106 -9.65 0.69 -17.36
N PHE A 107 -9.79 1.98 -17.70
CA PHE A 107 -9.64 3.06 -16.74
C PHE A 107 -10.78 3.05 -15.72
N LEU A 108 -12.03 2.96 -16.16
CA LEU A 108 -13.19 2.86 -15.27
C LEU A 108 -13.08 1.67 -14.31
N GLY A 109 -12.61 0.50 -14.79
CA GLY A 109 -12.37 -0.66 -13.94
C GLY A 109 -11.39 -0.38 -12.79
N PHE A 110 -10.33 0.42 -13.02
CA PHE A 110 -9.44 0.86 -11.97
C PHE A 110 -10.15 1.75 -10.93
N TRP A 111 -10.98 2.69 -11.37
CA TRP A 111 -11.73 3.57 -10.48
C TRP A 111 -12.78 2.82 -9.65
N VAL A 112 -13.49 1.86 -10.24
CA VAL A 112 -14.41 0.98 -9.52
C VAL A 112 -13.68 0.17 -8.45
N PHE A 113 -12.52 -0.39 -8.80
CA PHE A 113 -11.68 -1.08 -7.82
C PHE A 113 -11.22 -0.15 -6.69
N GLN A 114 -10.84 1.09 -7.03
CA GLN A 114 -10.50 2.12 -6.05
C GLN A 114 -11.69 2.50 -5.15
N MET A 115 -12.93 2.52 -5.66
CA MET A 115 -14.14 2.72 -4.84
C MET A 115 -14.27 1.65 -3.76
N PHE A 116 -14.15 0.37 -4.15
CA PHE A 116 -14.20 -0.74 -3.19
C PHE A 116 -13.06 -0.65 -2.18
N TRP A 117 -11.86 -0.31 -2.64
CA TRP A 117 -10.72 -0.13 -1.74
C TRP A 117 -10.95 0.96 -0.68
N VAL A 118 -11.39 2.15 -1.09
CA VAL A 118 -11.70 3.23 -0.14
C VAL A 118 -12.79 2.81 0.84
N TRP A 119 -13.88 2.26 0.32
CA TRP A 119 -15.03 1.93 1.14
C TRP A 119 -14.75 0.80 2.14
N ILE A 120 -14.14 -0.31 1.68
CA ILE A 120 -13.85 -1.48 2.51
C ILE A 120 -12.80 -1.14 3.60
N CYS A 121 -11.75 -0.39 3.25
CA CYS A 121 -10.73 -0.01 4.25
C CYS A 121 -11.23 1.05 5.24
N SER A 122 -12.29 1.80 4.90
CA SER A 122 -12.92 2.77 5.82
C SER A 122 -13.88 2.13 6.82
N LEU A 123 -14.27 0.86 6.62
CA LEU A 123 -15.30 0.19 7.43
C LEU A 123 -15.07 0.28 8.95
N PRO A 124 -13.85 0.08 9.50
CA PRO A 124 -13.65 0.15 10.94
C PRO A 124 -14.08 1.50 11.53
N VAL A 125 -13.68 2.60 10.88
CA VAL A 125 -14.01 3.96 11.32
C VAL A 125 -15.48 4.28 11.07
N THR A 126 -16.01 3.90 9.90
CA THR A 126 -17.42 4.11 9.55
C THR A 126 -18.36 3.45 10.58
N LEU A 127 -18.09 2.19 10.93
CA LEU A 127 -18.91 1.42 11.85
C LEU A 127 -18.76 1.89 13.30
N LEU A 128 -17.53 2.22 13.74
CA LEU A 128 -17.30 2.81 15.06
C LEU A 128 -18.13 4.09 15.28
N ASN A 129 -18.26 4.90 14.23
CA ASN A 129 -18.98 6.17 14.28
C ASN A 129 -20.50 6.02 14.11
N SER A 130 -21.02 4.82 13.82
CA SER A 130 -22.40 4.62 13.39
C SER A 130 -23.42 4.65 14.55
N PRO A 131 -24.70 4.99 14.28
CA PRO A 131 -25.76 4.98 15.29
C PRO A 131 -25.90 3.61 15.97
N ASN A 132 -25.80 2.52 15.21
CA ASN A 132 -25.95 1.18 15.76
C ASN A 132 -24.86 0.80 16.78
N VAL A 133 -23.66 1.36 16.67
CA VAL A 133 -22.59 1.17 17.66
C VAL A 133 -22.72 2.19 18.79
N THR A 134 -22.95 3.45 18.44
CA THR A 134 -22.94 4.57 19.40
C THR A 134 -24.17 4.64 20.32
N GLN A 135 -25.25 3.92 20.01
CA GLN A 135 -26.39 3.76 20.92
C GLN A 135 -26.03 3.00 22.22
N PHE A 136 -24.98 2.19 22.20
CA PHE A 136 -24.51 1.46 23.38
C PHE A 136 -23.55 2.32 24.20
N THR A 137 -23.52 2.11 25.52
CA THR A 137 -22.47 2.65 26.38
C THR A 137 -21.11 2.15 25.88
N GLN A 138 -20.15 3.06 25.70
CA GLN A 138 -18.82 2.72 25.21
C GLN A 138 -17.84 2.54 26.38
N PRO A 139 -16.82 1.67 26.24
CA PRO A 139 -15.75 1.63 27.23
C PRO A 139 -14.98 2.95 27.19
N GLY A 140 -14.50 3.40 28.35
CA GLY A 140 -13.59 4.55 28.44
C GLY A 140 -12.36 4.36 27.54
N PHE A 141 -11.76 5.46 27.10
CA PHE A 141 -10.55 5.41 26.28
C PHE A 141 -9.33 4.97 27.10
N GLY A 142 -8.40 4.26 26.47
CA GLY A 142 -7.22 3.71 27.14
C GLY A 142 -7.33 2.23 27.49
N THR A 143 -8.25 1.50 26.85
CA THR A 143 -8.29 0.04 26.91
C THR A 143 -7.01 -0.56 26.31
N GLY A 144 -6.73 -1.84 26.60
CA GLY A 144 -5.60 -2.54 25.98
C GLY A 144 -5.64 -2.52 24.45
N CYS A 145 -6.84 -2.57 23.86
CA CYS A 145 -7.05 -2.42 22.42
C CYS A 145 -6.67 -1.00 21.92
N ASP A 146 -7.07 0.04 22.64
CA ASP A 146 -6.72 1.42 22.29
C ASP A 146 -5.19 1.61 22.29
N ILE A 147 -4.50 1.12 23.33
CA ILE A 147 -3.04 1.22 23.46
C ILE A 147 -2.34 0.43 22.35
N ALA A 148 -2.72 -0.84 22.14
CA ALA A 148 -2.13 -1.68 21.11
C ALA A 148 -2.34 -1.08 19.71
N GLY A 149 -3.54 -0.58 19.42
CA GLY A 149 -3.86 0.05 18.15
C GLY A 149 -3.07 1.33 17.90
N ILE A 150 -2.84 2.16 18.92
CA ILE A 150 -1.97 3.34 18.83
C ILE A 150 -0.53 2.96 18.53
N ILE A 151 0.01 1.96 19.21
CA ILE A 151 1.39 1.48 18.99
C ILE A 151 1.53 0.94 17.56
N LEU A 152 0.59 0.10 17.10
CA LEU A 152 0.57 -0.45 15.75
C LEU A 152 0.51 0.66 14.70
N PHE A 153 -0.40 1.63 14.89
CA PHE A 153 -0.51 2.78 14.00
C PHE A 153 0.78 3.59 13.94
N ALA A 154 1.36 3.93 15.10
CA ALA A 154 2.57 4.75 15.16
C ALA A 154 3.77 4.07 14.47
N ILE A 155 4.01 2.79 14.75
CA ILE A 155 5.07 2.02 14.09
C ILE A 155 4.82 1.95 12.59
N GLY A 156 3.58 1.62 12.19
CA GLY A 156 3.22 1.48 10.78
C GLY A 156 3.37 2.78 10.00
N PHE A 157 2.83 3.87 10.55
CA PHE A 157 2.87 5.20 9.95
C PHE A 157 4.30 5.73 9.80
N ILE A 158 5.15 5.55 10.84
CA ILE A 158 6.56 5.94 10.78
C ILE A 158 7.31 5.10 9.75
N MET A 159 7.11 3.78 9.76
CA MET A 159 7.81 2.89 8.84
C MET A 159 7.44 3.20 7.39
N GLU A 160 6.16 3.43 7.12
CA GLU A 160 5.68 3.84 5.80
C GLU A 160 6.27 5.19 5.37
N ALA A 161 6.10 6.24 6.18
CA ALA A 161 6.55 7.58 5.82
C ALA A 161 8.07 7.66 5.62
N VAL A 162 8.85 7.06 6.51
CA VAL A 162 10.32 7.10 6.44
C VAL A 162 10.82 6.27 5.27
N SER A 163 10.25 5.09 5.02
CA SER A 163 10.68 4.26 3.89
C SER A 163 10.36 4.90 2.53
N ASP A 164 9.22 5.56 2.40
CA ASP A 164 8.88 6.32 1.20
C ASP A 164 9.92 7.41 0.91
N VAL A 165 10.32 8.18 1.94
CA VAL A 165 11.37 9.20 1.82
C VAL A 165 12.74 8.59 1.52
N GLN A 166 13.10 7.49 2.18
CA GLN A 166 14.36 6.76 1.92
C GLN A 166 14.43 6.30 0.47
N LYS A 167 13.37 5.66 -0.04
CA LYS A 167 13.30 5.15 -1.41
C LYS A 167 13.31 6.27 -2.45
N TYR A 168 12.68 7.41 -2.13
CA TYR A 168 12.71 8.59 -3.00
C TYR A 168 14.12 9.18 -3.07
N ARG A 169 14.74 9.50 -1.92
CA ARG A 169 16.10 10.06 -1.87
C ARG A 169 17.13 9.17 -2.53
N PHE A 170 17.07 7.85 -2.28
CA PHE A 170 17.96 6.88 -2.90
C PHE A 170 17.85 6.91 -4.42
N ARG A 171 16.63 6.92 -4.96
CA ARG A 171 16.41 6.99 -6.41
C ARG A 171 16.88 8.31 -7.03
N THR A 172 16.71 9.42 -6.33
CA THR A 172 17.23 10.72 -6.79
C THR A 172 18.75 10.76 -6.80
N ALA A 173 19.41 10.10 -5.84
CA ALA A 173 20.88 10.09 -5.74
C ALA A 173 21.57 9.12 -6.70
N HIS A 174 20.96 7.97 -7.00
CA HIS A 174 21.61 6.88 -7.77
C HIS A 174 20.96 6.57 -9.13
N GLY A 175 19.94 7.33 -9.52
CA GLY A 175 19.36 7.29 -10.87
C GLY A 175 19.10 5.88 -11.42
N SER A 176 19.64 5.61 -12.60
CA SER A 176 19.53 4.35 -13.34
C SER A 176 20.74 3.42 -13.19
N ASP A 177 21.64 3.68 -12.26
CA ASP A 177 22.99 3.07 -12.19
C ASP A 177 22.97 1.61 -11.70
N GLY A 178 21.79 1.01 -11.60
CA GLY A 178 21.64 -0.35 -11.08
C GLY A 178 21.97 -0.46 -9.58
N ALA A 179 22.00 0.63 -8.82
CA ALA A 179 22.18 0.56 -7.37
C ALA A 179 21.00 -0.17 -6.70
N VAL A 180 21.29 -0.89 -5.61
CA VAL A 180 20.29 -1.61 -4.82
C VAL A 180 20.01 -0.79 -3.56
N CYS A 181 18.74 -0.47 -3.31
CA CYS A 181 18.35 0.29 -2.13
C CYS A 181 18.35 -0.64 -0.91
N ASP A 182 19.44 -0.66 -0.15
CA ASP A 182 19.62 -1.43 1.08
C ASP A 182 19.83 -0.53 2.31
N VAL A 183 19.37 0.72 2.25
CA VAL A 183 19.51 1.72 3.31
C VAL A 183 18.30 1.77 4.25
N GLY A 184 18.57 1.97 5.54
CA GLY A 184 17.53 2.17 6.55
C GLY A 184 16.61 0.97 6.69
N PHE A 185 15.29 1.17 6.57
CA PHE A 185 14.34 0.06 6.68
C PHE A 185 14.45 -0.94 5.53
N PHE A 186 14.97 -0.53 4.38
CA PHE A 186 15.22 -1.45 3.26
C PHE A 186 16.33 -2.46 3.56
N ALA A 187 17.19 -2.23 4.56
CA ALA A 187 18.16 -3.23 4.99
C ALA A 187 17.52 -4.42 5.74
N TRP A 188 16.31 -4.24 6.27
CA TRP A 188 15.60 -5.19 7.14
C TRP A 188 14.43 -5.87 6.44
N THR A 189 13.80 -5.20 5.48
CA THR A 189 12.72 -5.74 4.67
C THR A 189 12.72 -5.09 3.28
N ARG A 190 12.31 -5.82 2.24
CA ARG A 190 12.22 -5.30 0.87
C ARG A 190 11.08 -4.31 0.68
N HIS A 191 10.00 -4.47 1.46
CA HIS A 191 8.80 -3.63 1.37
C HIS A 191 8.36 -3.07 2.73
N PRO A 192 9.19 -2.24 3.39
CA PRO A 192 8.86 -1.64 4.68
C PRO A 192 7.62 -0.75 4.61
N ASN A 193 7.41 -0.08 3.47
CA ASN A 193 6.22 0.75 3.26
C ASN A 193 4.93 -0.07 3.27
N TYR A 194 4.93 -1.26 2.68
CA TYR A 194 3.78 -2.15 2.67
C TYR A 194 3.50 -2.77 4.03
N PHE A 195 4.55 -3.17 4.75
CA PHE A 195 4.38 -3.62 6.12
C PHE A 195 3.81 -2.51 7.01
N GLY A 196 4.31 -1.27 6.85
CA GLY A 196 3.81 -0.12 7.57
C GLY A 196 2.34 0.16 7.30
N GLU A 197 1.93 0.12 6.04
CA GLU A 197 0.54 0.31 5.61
C GLU A 197 -0.40 -0.78 6.18
N ILE A 198 0.03 -2.04 6.21
CA ILE A 198 -0.70 -3.14 6.85
C ILE A 198 -0.87 -2.87 8.35
N MET A 199 0.20 -2.49 9.05
CA MET A 199 0.16 -2.17 10.49
C MET A 199 -0.79 -1.01 10.80
N VAL A 200 -0.82 0.03 9.96
CA VAL A 200 -1.74 1.16 10.10
C VAL A 200 -3.20 0.68 10.08
N GLN A 201 -3.59 -0.13 9.09
CA GLN A 201 -4.97 -0.63 9.01
C GLN A 201 -5.35 -1.51 10.19
N PHE A 202 -4.47 -2.46 10.59
CA PHE A 202 -4.73 -3.30 11.75
C PHE A 202 -4.77 -2.50 13.05
N GLY A 203 -3.95 -1.44 13.18
CA GLY A 203 -3.99 -0.51 14.30
C GLY A 203 -5.32 0.23 14.41
N ILE A 204 -5.79 0.81 13.30
CA ILE A 204 -7.10 1.49 13.24
C ILE A 204 -8.24 0.51 13.58
N PHE A 205 -8.21 -0.69 13.01
CA PHE A 205 -9.18 -1.75 13.33
C PHE A 205 -9.18 -2.11 14.82
N THR A 206 -8.01 -2.24 15.43
CA THR A 206 -7.88 -2.62 16.84
C THR A 206 -8.47 -1.55 17.76
N ILE A 207 -8.31 -0.26 17.44
CA ILE A 207 -8.98 0.84 18.16
C ILE A 207 -10.50 0.77 17.93
N ALA A 208 -10.94 0.62 16.68
CA ALA A 208 -12.35 0.64 16.31
C ALA A 208 -13.16 -0.54 16.89
N VAL A 209 -12.56 -1.72 17.01
CA VAL A 209 -13.23 -2.93 17.51
C VAL A 209 -13.28 -2.98 19.05
N ALA A 210 -12.61 -2.07 19.76
CA ALA A 210 -12.55 -2.07 21.22
C ALA A 210 -13.93 -2.17 21.93
N PRO A 211 -15.01 -1.50 21.49
CA PRO A 211 -16.33 -1.67 22.10
C PRO A 211 -16.88 -3.09 22.01
N ALA A 212 -16.62 -3.79 20.90
CA ALA A 212 -17.02 -5.18 20.71
C ALA A 212 -16.13 -6.13 21.52
N ALA A 213 -14.81 -5.92 21.49
CA ALA A 213 -13.85 -6.76 22.20
C ALA A 213 -14.02 -6.74 23.73
N ASN A 214 -14.55 -5.64 24.28
CA ASN A 214 -14.80 -5.49 25.71
C ASN A 214 -16.25 -5.80 26.12
N ASN A 215 -17.07 -6.39 25.23
CA ASN A 215 -18.46 -6.77 25.48
C ASN A 215 -19.41 -5.60 25.82
N TYR A 216 -19.11 -4.40 25.36
CA TYR A 216 -19.97 -3.22 25.54
C TYR A 216 -21.06 -3.08 24.47
N VAL A 217 -20.89 -3.78 23.34
CA VAL A 217 -21.91 -3.87 22.30
C VAL A 217 -22.38 -5.31 22.13
N ALA A 218 -23.62 -5.49 21.67
CA ALA A 218 -24.22 -6.80 21.44
C ALA A 218 -24.95 -6.85 20.08
N GLY A 219 -25.34 -8.06 19.68
CA GLY A 219 -26.15 -8.30 18.48
C GLY A 219 -25.46 -7.87 17.18
N GLY A 220 -26.21 -7.19 16.29
CA GLY A 220 -25.71 -6.79 14.98
C GLY A 220 -24.50 -5.85 15.04
N ALA A 221 -24.44 -4.95 16.04
CA ALA A 221 -23.32 -4.01 16.20
C ALA A 221 -22.00 -4.72 16.52
N TYR A 222 -22.06 -5.75 17.38
CA TYR A 222 -20.92 -6.61 17.67
C TYR A 222 -20.42 -7.30 16.39
N ALA A 223 -21.32 -7.94 15.65
CA ALA A 223 -20.98 -8.64 14.42
C ALA A 223 -20.40 -7.69 13.36
N ALA A 224 -20.97 -6.50 13.20
CA ALA A 224 -20.51 -5.51 12.24
C ALA A 224 -19.10 -5.00 12.56
N LEU A 225 -18.80 -4.66 13.82
CA LEU A 225 -17.47 -4.19 14.22
C LEU A 225 -16.39 -5.26 13.94
N TYR A 226 -16.66 -6.53 14.23
CA TYR A 226 -15.74 -7.61 13.86
C TYR A 226 -15.65 -7.84 12.36
N ALA A 227 -16.77 -7.75 11.63
CA ALA A 227 -16.78 -7.87 10.16
C ALA A 227 -15.94 -6.76 9.48
N SER A 228 -15.75 -5.62 10.14
CA SER A 228 -14.87 -4.54 9.65
C SER A 228 -13.40 -4.95 9.48
N ILE A 229 -12.99 -6.10 10.05
CA ILE A 229 -11.68 -6.72 9.82
C ILE A 229 -11.44 -7.04 8.33
N LEU A 230 -12.51 -7.10 7.53
CA LEU A 230 -12.44 -7.15 6.07
C LEU A 230 -11.59 -6.02 5.50
N GLY A 231 -11.58 -4.82 6.09
CA GLY A 231 -10.74 -3.70 5.67
C GLY A 231 -9.24 -4.05 5.65
N PRO A 232 -8.63 -4.30 6.81
CA PRO A 232 -7.22 -4.69 6.90
C PRO A 232 -6.86 -5.93 6.08
N PHE A 233 -7.71 -6.97 6.08
CA PHE A 233 -7.45 -8.19 5.29
C PHE A 233 -7.55 -7.94 3.79
N PHE A 234 -8.51 -7.14 3.35
CA PHE A 234 -8.65 -6.75 1.96
C PHE A 234 -7.39 -6.00 1.51
N LEU A 235 -6.95 -4.97 2.26
CA LEU A 235 -5.73 -4.23 1.93
C LEU A 235 -4.50 -5.14 1.87
N THR A 236 -4.33 -5.98 2.88
CA THR A 236 -3.22 -6.94 2.94
C THR A 236 -3.23 -7.87 1.73
N SER A 237 -4.40 -8.41 1.39
CA SER A 237 -4.58 -9.29 0.24
C SER A 237 -4.28 -8.57 -1.08
N LEU A 238 -4.66 -7.29 -1.18
CA LEU A 238 -4.31 -6.48 -2.34
C LEU A 238 -2.80 -6.38 -2.48
N LEU A 239 -2.09 -5.91 -1.45
CA LEU A 239 -0.64 -5.71 -1.47
C LEU A 239 0.16 -7.00 -1.68
N MET A 240 -0.40 -8.13 -1.27
CA MET A 240 0.27 -9.42 -1.40
C MET A 240 -0.04 -10.12 -2.73
N PHE A 241 -1.29 -10.10 -3.21
CA PHE A 241 -1.70 -11.02 -4.28
C PHE A 241 -2.12 -10.34 -5.58
N LEU A 242 -2.51 -9.06 -5.55
CA LEU A 242 -3.06 -8.40 -6.72
C LEU A 242 -2.23 -7.19 -7.15
N SER A 243 -1.99 -6.30 -6.21
CA SER A 243 -1.14 -5.12 -6.33
C SER A 243 0.10 -5.28 -5.45
N GLY A 244 1.02 -4.33 -5.48
CA GLY A 244 2.17 -4.34 -4.59
C GLY A 244 3.22 -5.39 -4.93
N LEU A 245 3.38 -6.40 -4.07
CA LEU A 245 4.45 -7.42 -4.14
C LEU A 245 4.53 -8.14 -5.50
N PRO A 246 3.43 -8.66 -6.09
CA PRO A 246 3.49 -9.35 -7.38
C PRO A 246 3.99 -8.48 -8.53
N LEU A 247 3.76 -7.16 -8.44
CA LEU A 247 4.16 -6.19 -9.47
C LEU A 247 5.60 -5.69 -9.28
N GLN A 248 6.13 -5.74 -8.05
CA GLN A 248 7.47 -5.21 -7.75
C GLN A 248 8.56 -6.28 -7.66
N GLU A 249 8.26 -7.47 -7.14
CA GLU A 249 9.27 -8.49 -6.86
C GLU A 249 9.78 -9.15 -8.15
N ARG A 250 9.05 -10.14 -8.66
CA ARG A 250 9.48 -10.89 -9.85
C ARG A 250 9.63 -9.99 -11.09
N PRO A 251 8.70 -9.09 -11.44
CA PRO A 251 8.87 -8.22 -12.60
C PRO A 251 10.03 -7.23 -12.45
N GLY A 252 10.26 -6.72 -11.24
CA GLY A 252 11.40 -5.83 -10.96
C GLY A 252 12.74 -6.55 -11.08
N ALA A 253 12.83 -7.78 -10.54
CA ALA A 253 13.99 -8.65 -10.69
C ALA A 253 14.25 -9.01 -12.16
N LYS A 254 13.21 -9.41 -12.90
CA LYS A 254 13.28 -9.71 -14.33
C LYS A 254 13.84 -8.52 -15.13
N LYS A 255 13.25 -7.34 -14.95
CA LYS A 255 13.68 -6.11 -15.65
C LYS A 255 15.16 -5.79 -15.36
N ARG A 256 15.61 -6.01 -14.12
CA ARG A 256 17.00 -5.76 -13.72
C ARG A 256 17.96 -6.79 -14.32
N TYR A 257 17.60 -8.07 -14.30
CA TYR A 257 18.40 -9.16 -14.89
C TYR A 257 18.58 -8.97 -16.40
N GLU A 258 17.48 -8.73 -17.11
CA GLU A 258 17.48 -8.53 -18.57
C GLU A 258 18.31 -7.30 -18.97
N LYS A 259 18.27 -6.22 -18.18
CA LYS A 259 19.08 -5.02 -18.40
C LYS A 259 20.54 -5.15 -17.95
N GLY A 260 20.92 -6.22 -17.24
CA GLY A 260 22.30 -6.40 -16.76
C GLY A 260 22.67 -5.45 -15.61
N SER A 261 21.69 -4.83 -14.97
CA SER A 261 21.93 -3.76 -13.99
C SER A 261 22.31 -4.33 -12.62
N ASN A 262 23.60 -4.65 -12.45
CA ASN A 262 24.20 -5.17 -11.21
C ASN A 262 23.41 -6.32 -10.58
N TRP A 263 23.11 -7.35 -11.39
CA TRP A 263 22.33 -8.50 -10.96
C TRP A 263 22.90 -9.22 -9.73
N PRO A 264 24.22 -9.52 -9.63
CA PRO A 264 24.75 -10.25 -8.47
C PRO A 264 24.49 -9.55 -7.13
N ALA A 265 24.58 -8.23 -7.08
CA ALA A 265 24.26 -7.47 -5.87
C ALA A 265 22.76 -7.53 -5.52
N TYR A 266 21.89 -7.45 -6.54
CA TYR A 266 20.45 -7.51 -6.32
C TYR A 266 19.97 -8.90 -5.93
N GLU A 267 20.50 -9.95 -6.55
CA GLU A 267 20.23 -11.34 -6.16
C GLU A 267 20.62 -11.58 -4.71
N ARG A 268 21.81 -11.14 -4.30
CA ARG A 268 22.22 -11.20 -2.89
C ARG A 268 21.24 -10.47 -1.98
N TYR A 269 20.77 -9.29 -2.36
CA TYR A 269 19.77 -8.52 -1.62
C TYR A 269 18.44 -9.28 -1.46
N LEU A 270 17.93 -9.91 -2.53
CA LEU A 270 16.72 -10.73 -2.47
C LEU A 270 16.87 -11.93 -1.51
N HIS A 271 18.05 -12.55 -1.48
CA HIS A 271 18.31 -13.72 -0.61
C HIS A 271 18.47 -13.39 0.88
N ARG A 272 19.08 -12.25 1.19
CA ARG A 272 19.42 -11.84 2.56
C ARG A 272 18.37 -10.97 3.24
N THR A 273 17.41 -10.42 2.49
CA THR A 273 16.46 -9.43 3.02
C THR A 273 15.05 -9.99 3.02
N SER A 274 14.39 -9.92 4.18
CA SER A 274 12.99 -10.33 4.32
C SER A 274 12.10 -9.62 3.31
N ILE A 275 11.07 -10.30 2.80
CA ILE A 275 10.19 -9.69 1.79
C ILE A 275 9.29 -8.60 2.39
N LEU A 276 8.68 -8.87 3.56
CA LEU A 276 7.64 -8.02 4.13
C LEU A 276 7.93 -7.69 5.60
N ILE A 277 8.03 -8.71 6.46
CA ILE A 277 8.22 -8.52 7.91
C ILE A 277 9.68 -8.12 8.20
N PRO A 278 9.96 -6.96 8.82
CA PRO A 278 11.33 -6.53 9.14
C PRO A 278 12.09 -7.57 9.94
N PHE A 279 13.28 -7.95 9.47
CA PHE A 279 14.09 -8.99 10.13
C PHE A 279 15.60 -8.78 9.89
N PRO A 280 16.47 -9.10 10.86
CA PRO A 280 17.91 -8.95 10.67
C PRO A 280 18.44 -9.78 9.49
N PRO A 281 19.14 -9.17 8.51
CA PRO A 281 19.51 -9.84 7.27
C PRO A 281 20.50 -10.99 7.46
N GLN A 282 21.39 -10.90 8.47
CA GLN A 282 22.38 -11.93 8.80
C GLN A 282 21.73 -13.23 9.27
N ILE A 283 20.53 -13.14 9.85
CA ILE A 283 19.75 -14.30 10.29
C ILE A 283 18.86 -14.76 9.14
N TYR A 284 18.19 -13.83 8.45
CA TYR A 284 17.31 -14.15 7.33
C TYR A 284 18.03 -14.97 6.25
N GLU A 285 19.25 -14.58 5.87
CA GLU A 285 20.04 -15.25 4.85
C GLU A 285 20.19 -16.76 5.12
N LYS A 286 20.38 -17.12 6.39
CA LYS A 286 20.61 -18.50 6.85
C LYS A 286 19.33 -19.32 7.06
N LEU A 287 18.14 -18.69 6.99
CA LEU A 287 16.90 -19.40 7.23
C LEU A 287 16.59 -20.41 6.11
N PRO A 288 16.09 -21.61 6.46
CA PRO A 288 15.60 -22.56 5.47
C PRO A 288 14.42 -21.97 4.70
N VAL A 289 14.31 -22.35 3.42
CA VAL A 289 13.32 -21.81 2.47
C VAL A 289 11.89 -22.01 2.97
N PHE A 290 11.59 -23.09 3.70
CA PHE A 290 10.25 -23.31 4.23
C PHE A 290 9.84 -22.20 5.22
N LEU A 291 10.74 -21.74 6.11
CA LEU A 291 10.45 -20.66 7.05
C LEU A 291 10.28 -19.32 6.34
N LYS A 292 11.10 -19.04 5.32
CA LYS A 292 10.95 -17.84 4.48
C LYS A 292 9.56 -17.81 3.81
N ARG A 293 9.12 -18.96 3.29
CA ARG A 293 7.82 -19.09 2.60
C ARG A 293 6.61 -19.03 3.52
N THR A 294 6.71 -19.53 4.75
CA THR A 294 5.57 -19.62 5.67
C THR A 294 5.48 -18.43 6.63
N ILE A 295 6.57 -18.10 7.34
CA ILE A 295 6.56 -17.05 8.36
C ILE A 295 6.68 -15.67 7.73
N PHE A 296 7.58 -15.53 6.75
CA PHE A 296 7.87 -14.24 6.11
C PHE A 296 7.04 -13.99 4.86
N LEU A 297 6.16 -14.93 4.50
CA LEU A 297 5.24 -14.82 3.36
C LEU A 297 5.99 -14.66 2.02
N GLU A 298 7.20 -15.21 1.90
CA GLU A 298 7.97 -15.20 0.65
C GLU A 298 7.46 -16.28 -0.31
N PHE A 299 6.24 -16.12 -0.82
CA PHE A 299 5.63 -17.11 -1.70
C PHE A 299 6.41 -17.32 -3.00
N PRO A 300 6.35 -18.53 -3.60
CA PRO A 300 7.06 -18.84 -4.85
C PRO A 300 6.75 -17.89 -6.00
N MET A 301 5.56 -17.27 -6.03
CA MET A 301 5.17 -16.30 -7.06
C MET A 301 6.04 -15.03 -7.07
N TYR A 302 6.69 -14.68 -5.96
CA TYR A 302 7.58 -13.52 -5.87
C TYR A 302 9.01 -13.84 -6.30
N VAL A 303 9.42 -15.10 -6.16
CA VAL A 303 10.78 -15.54 -6.47
C VAL A 303 11.00 -15.49 -7.97
N PHE A 304 12.09 -14.82 -8.37
CA PHE A 304 12.58 -14.81 -9.73
C PHE A 304 13.65 -15.90 -9.90
N ASP A 305 13.64 -16.51 -11.07
CA ASP A 305 14.54 -17.59 -11.47
C ASP A 305 14.95 -17.24 -12.90
N PRO A 306 16.20 -16.83 -13.13
CA PRO A 306 16.65 -16.39 -14.44
C PRO A 306 16.39 -17.42 -15.54
N ALA A 307 16.59 -18.71 -15.27
CA ALA A 307 16.44 -19.77 -16.26
C ALA A 307 14.98 -19.94 -16.70
N LYS A 308 14.02 -19.71 -15.80
CA LYS A 308 12.58 -19.92 -16.07
C LYS A 308 11.85 -18.66 -16.51
N HIS A 309 12.29 -17.49 -16.05
CA HIS A 309 11.48 -16.28 -16.13
C HIS A 309 12.06 -15.17 -17.02
N ALA A 310 13.38 -15.20 -17.28
CA ALA A 310 14.03 -14.21 -18.15
C ALA A 310 13.80 -14.51 -19.63
N ASP A 311 13.71 -13.47 -20.44
CA ASP A 311 13.81 -13.59 -21.90
C ASP A 311 15.28 -13.79 -22.30
N GLN A 312 15.66 -15.05 -22.50
CA GLN A 312 17.05 -15.41 -22.82
C GLN A 312 17.51 -14.80 -24.15
N SER A 313 16.60 -14.53 -25.10
CA SER A 313 16.95 -13.88 -26.36
C SER A 313 17.44 -12.45 -26.15
N LYS A 314 16.76 -11.69 -25.27
CA LYS A 314 17.17 -10.32 -24.90
C LYS A 314 18.50 -10.30 -24.16
N VAL A 315 18.70 -11.28 -23.26
CA VAL A 315 19.96 -11.40 -22.51
C VAL A 315 21.12 -11.71 -23.46
N GLN A 316 20.93 -12.65 -24.39
CA GLN A 316 21.93 -12.99 -25.40
C GLN A 316 22.23 -11.82 -26.33
N ALA A 317 21.21 -11.11 -26.81
CA ALA A 317 21.37 -9.92 -27.65
C ALA A 317 22.21 -8.85 -26.94
N ARG A 318 21.90 -8.54 -25.68
CA ARG A 318 22.69 -7.58 -24.88
C ARG A 318 24.15 -8.02 -24.72
N LEU A 319 24.39 -9.29 -24.38
CA LEU A 319 25.74 -9.83 -24.20
C LEU A 319 26.54 -9.80 -25.51
N ALA A 320 25.87 -10.00 -26.65
CA ALA A 320 26.49 -9.86 -27.97
C ALA A 320 26.88 -8.41 -28.26
N GLU A 321 25.99 -7.44 -28.00
CA GLU A 321 26.27 -6.01 -28.14
C GLU A 321 27.41 -5.54 -27.21
N GLU A 322 27.43 -5.97 -25.95
CA GLU A 322 28.50 -5.69 -24.99
C GLU A 322 29.84 -6.32 -25.42
N GLY A 323 29.78 -7.55 -25.97
CA GLY A 323 30.96 -8.26 -26.49
C GLY A 323 31.51 -7.68 -27.79
N GLU A 324 30.67 -7.10 -28.64
CA GLU A 324 31.09 -6.36 -29.83
C GLU A 324 31.69 -4.99 -29.47
N ALA A 325 31.11 -4.28 -28.49
CA ALA A 325 31.65 -3.00 -28.00
C ALA A 325 32.99 -3.15 -27.26
N ALA A 326 33.28 -4.33 -26.72
CA ALA A 326 34.53 -4.63 -26.00
C ALA A 326 35.69 -5.10 -26.91
N ARG A 327 35.47 -5.30 -28.22
CA ARG A 327 36.57 -5.58 -29.17
C ARG A 327 37.29 -4.27 -29.48
N PRO A 328 38.58 -4.10 -29.12
CA PRO A 328 39.35 -2.97 -29.60
C PRO A 328 39.41 -3.03 -31.13
N SER A 329 39.33 -1.87 -31.77
CA SER A 329 39.57 -1.69 -33.19
C SER A 329 41.02 -2.04 -33.54
N GLU A 330 41.38 -3.32 -33.56
CA GLU A 330 42.70 -3.80 -34.02
C GLU A 330 42.86 -3.71 -35.54
N GLU A 331 41.81 -3.35 -36.30
CA GLU A 331 41.87 -3.27 -37.76
C GLU A 331 42.26 -1.90 -38.36
N GLN A 332 42.54 -0.87 -37.55
CA GLN A 332 43.01 0.43 -38.09
C GLN A 332 44.54 0.61 -38.10
N GLY A 333 45.33 -0.38 -37.69
CA GLY A 333 46.81 -0.29 -37.59
C GLY A 333 47.62 -0.95 -38.70
N LEU A 334 47.00 -1.66 -39.66
CA LEU A 334 47.73 -2.42 -40.71
C LEU A 334 47.52 -1.81 -42.11
N ARG A 335 47.69 -0.49 -42.23
CA ARG A 335 47.90 0.19 -43.52
C ARG A 335 48.81 1.41 -43.32
N THR A 336 50.11 1.17 -43.20
CA THR A 336 51.17 2.13 -43.54
C THR A 336 52.37 1.38 -44.07
#